data_AF-A0A7C0UN84-F1
#
_entry.id   AF-A0A7C0UN84-F1
#
_cell.length_a   1.000
_cell.length_b   1.000
_cell.length_c   1.000
_cell.angle_alpha   90.00
_cell.angle_beta   90.00
_cell.angle_gamma   90.00
#
_symmetry.space_group_name_H-M   'P 1'
#
loop_
_entity.id
_entity.type
_entity.pdbx_description
1 polymer ?
#
loop_
_entity_poly.entity_id
_entity_poly.type
_entity_poly.pdbx_seq_one_letter_code
_entity_poly.pdbx_strand_id
1 'polypeptide(L)'
;MRKSILLLLLTAIAGLFLNIPDTSFAEDHGGCLMCHRYPGLVRLEKSGDIKMLHIDEAKQLGSSHGKTDCRQCHHSITSVPHTNVADVNCTEKCHLEEKGKIDALDPSYLTDFHKEERFAITRIDDRSSCRVCHPLYPHSSNIKVRAFLNMHTGFLICESCHLRKEKYENLTYEWKAPEAFEFVGEPYGTHLKREKKPEKNRDMISKMLKIFSSDKENSEGNTTEYFISRIAVFSLEDGAKRNVENIVDIEKAKGFMEREKSLSIEDKAKELEYFHRDIARKGINVACNECHSIKSKLDFNRLGFSEKRAKDLEYMNIKSLMTKYDTFVIPNLFGH
;
A
#
# COMPACT_ATOMS: atom_id res chain seq x y z
N MET A 1 41.74 -22.11 48.61
CA MET A 1 41.75 -22.44 47.17
C MET A 1 40.35 -22.52 46.54
N ARG A 2 39.42 -23.36 47.02
CA ARG A 2 38.07 -23.50 46.40
C ARG A 2 37.24 -22.21 46.32
N LYS A 3 37.28 -21.35 47.36
CA LYS A 3 36.54 -20.07 47.36
C LYS A 3 37.10 -19.03 46.38
N SER A 4 38.41 -19.01 46.19
CA SER A 4 39.10 -18.09 45.27
C SER A 4 38.84 -18.45 43.80
N ILE A 5 38.74 -19.74 43.50
CA ILE A 5 38.40 -20.24 42.15
C ILE A 5 36.93 -19.93 41.81
N LEU A 6 36.01 -20.07 42.77
CA LEU A 6 34.60 -19.74 42.57
C LEU A 6 34.39 -18.23 42.31
N LEU A 7 35.15 -17.37 43.01
CA LEU A 7 35.09 -15.93 42.82
C LEU A 7 35.64 -15.50 41.46
N LEU A 8 36.72 -16.13 40.98
CA LEU A 8 37.29 -15.92 39.65
C LEU A 8 36.37 -16.41 38.51
N LEU A 9 35.63 -17.51 38.73
CA LEU A 9 34.63 -17.98 37.78
C LEU A 9 33.40 -17.06 37.71
N LEU A 10 32.94 -16.52 38.85
CA LEU A 10 31.83 -15.58 38.90
C LEU A 10 32.17 -14.23 38.23
N THR A 11 33.40 -13.73 38.39
CA THR A 11 33.84 -12.50 37.71
C THR A 11 34.07 -12.73 36.21
N ALA A 12 34.57 -13.90 35.80
CA ALA A 12 34.70 -14.25 34.38
C ALA A 12 33.33 -14.39 33.68
N ILE A 13 32.33 -14.96 34.36
CA ILE A 13 30.95 -15.05 33.85
C ILE A 13 30.31 -13.66 33.77
N ALA A 14 30.49 -12.81 34.80
CA ALA A 14 30.00 -11.42 34.77
C ALA A 14 30.65 -10.59 33.65
N GLY A 15 31.93 -10.82 33.35
CA GLY A 15 32.64 -10.19 32.22
C GLY A 15 32.16 -10.68 30.85
N LEU A 16 31.65 -11.91 30.74
CA LEU A 16 31.06 -12.44 29.50
C LEU A 16 29.69 -11.82 29.18
N PHE A 17 28.92 -11.39 30.18
CA PHE A 17 27.61 -10.74 29.98
C PHE A 17 27.68 -9.22 29.74
N LEU A 18 28.85 -8.59 29.91
CA LEU A 18 29.04 -7.14 29.70
C LEU A 18 29.45 -6.75 28.27
N ASN A 19 29.57 -7.72 27.36
CA ASN A 19 29.86 -7.49 25.94
C ASN A 19 28.72 -7.98 25.04
N ILE A 20 27.46 -7.82 25.48
CA ILE A 20 26.36 -7.84 24.52
C ILE A 20 26.44 -6.46 23.84
N PRO A 21 26.82 -6.36 22.56
CA PRO A 21 26.73 -5.07 21.87
C PRO A 21 25.29 -4.61 22.02
N ASP A 22 25.10 -3.37 22.49
CA ASP A 22 23.80 -2.73 22.43
C ASP A 22 23.37 -2.76 20.97
N THR A 23 22.53 -3.74 20.64
CA THR A 23 21.72 -3.68 19.43
C THR A 23 20.72 -2.58 19.73
N SER A 24 21.16 -1.33 19.58
CA SER A 24 20.30 -0.17 19.49
C SER A 24 19.45 -0.41 18.25
N PHE A 25 18.31 -1.07 18.47
CA PHE A 25 17.25 -1.12 17.50
C PHE A 25 16.82 0.32 17.29
N ALA A 26 16.88 0.78 16.05
CA ALA A 26 16.31 2.06 15.69
C ALA A 26 14.81 1.98 16.01
N GLU A 27 14.39 2.69 17.05
CA GLU A 27 13.02 2.72 17.53
C GLU A 27 12.32 3.91 16.86
N ASP A 28 11.17 3.65 16.23
CA ASP A 28 10.29 4.69 15.69
C ASP A 28 9.60 5.44 16.84
N HIS A 29 10.36 6.28 17.55
CA HIS A 29 9.88 7.02 18.72
C HIS A 29 8.69 7.92 18.38
N GLY A 30 8.67 8.51 17.18
CA GLY A 30 7.54 9.27 16.64
C GLY A 30 6.30 8.43 16.30
N GLY A 31 6.43 7.10 16.19
CA GLY A 31 5.35 6.19 15.82
C GLY A 31 4.84 6.39 14.38
N CYS A 32 5.64 7.01 13.50
CA CYS A 32 5.26 7.34 12.14
C CYS A 32 5.08 6.10 11.27
N LEU A 33 5.95 5.10 11.44
CA LEU A 33 5.91 3.83 10.72
C LEU A 33 4.72 2.96 11.16
N MET A 34 4.06 3.24 12.30
CA MET A 34 2.78 2.59 12.62
C MET A 34 1.72 2.79 11.52
N CYS A 35 1.80 3.90 10.79
CA CYS A 35 0.93 4.24 9.67
C CYS A 35 1.65 4.12 8.32
N HIS A 36 2.87 4.66 8.20
CA HIS A 36 3.54 4.83 6.92
C HIS A 36 4.19 3.56 6.36
N ARG A 37 4.39 2.51 7.16
CA ARG A 37 5.06 1.26 6.71
C ARG A 37 4.28 0.39 5.75
N TYR A 38 3.01 0.71 5.45
CA TYR A 38 2.16 -0.18 4.68
C TYR A 38 2.30 0.07 3.18
N PRO A 39 2.75 -0.92 2.40
CA PRO A 39 2.92 -0.75 0.96
C PRO A 39 1.60 -0.42 0.24
N GLY A 40 1.65 0.55 -0.68
CA GLY A 40 0.46 1.03 -1.38
C GLY A 40 -0.38 2.01 -0.57
N LEU A 41 0.11 2.49 0.57
CA LEU A 41 -0.49 3.63 1.27
C LEU A 41 -0.37 4.89 0.41
N VAL A 42 -1.47 5.28 -0.23
CA VAL A 42 -1.49 6.38 -1.20
C VAL A 42 -2.72 7.26 -1.06
N ARG A 43 -2.60 8.51 -1.49
CA ARG A 43 -3.71 9.42 -1.68
C ARG A 43 -3.82 9.81 -3.15
N LEU A 44 -5.04 9.79 -3.69
CA LEU A 44 -5.34 10.41 -4.97
C LEU A 44 -5.54 11.92 -4.79
N GLU A 45 -4.79 12.73 -5.51
CA GLU A 45 -4.94 14.19 -5.54
C GLU A 45 -6.05 14.63 -6.47
N LYS A 46 -6.50 15.89 -6.34
CA LYS A 46 -7.52 16.47 -7.24
C LYS A 46 -7.07 16.53 -8.70
N SER A 47 -5.76 16.61 -8.95
CA SER A 47 -5.17 16.55 -10.29
C SER A 47 -5.26 15.17 -10.95
N GLY A 48 -5.53 14.12 -10.17
CA GLY A 48 -5.42 12.73 -10.61
C GLY A 48 -4.07 12.08 -10.25
N ASP A 49 -3.12 12.85 -9.70
CA ASP A 49 -1.82 12.32 -9.30
C ASP A 49 -1.92 11.43 -8.05
N ILE A 50 -1.06 10.42 -7.99
CA ILE A 50 -0.96 9.52 -6.84
C ILE A 50 0.14 10.05 -5.90
N LYS A 51 -0.24 10.54 -4.73
CA LYS A 51 0.69 10.87 -3.66
C LYS A 51 0.98 9.61 -2.83
N MET A 52 2.19 9.10 -2.98
CA MET A 52 2.70 7.99 -2.17
C MET A 52 3.03 8.47 -0.75
N LEU A 53 2.53 7.72 0.23
CA LEU A 53 2.78 7.94 1.66
C LEU A 53 3.55 6.77 2.27
N HIS A 54 3.67 5.65 1.56
CA HIS A 54 4.44 4.50 2.01
C HIS A 54 5.91 4.82 2.24
N ILE A 55 6.47 4.32 3.34
CA ILE A 55 7.90 4.29 3.66
C ILE A 55 8.24 2.85 4.07
N ASP A 56 9.03 2.16 3.26
CA ASP A 56 9.57 0.85 3.63
C ASP A 56 10.46 0.98 4.88
N GLU A 57 10.05 0.32 5.96
CA GLU A 57 10.73 0.37 7.26
C GLU A 57 12.16 -0.17 7.17
N ALA A 58 12.39 -1.29 6.47
CA ALA A 58 13.72 -1.88 6.40
C ALA A 58 14.70 -0.99 5.60
N LYS A 59 14.24 -0.43 4.48
CA LYS A 59 15.05 0.50 3.69
C LYS A 59 15.31 1.80 4.43
N GLN A 60 14.30 2.38 5.09
CA GLN A 60 14.48 3.59 5.88
C GLN A 60 15.50 3.39 7.01
N LEU A 61 15.37 2.30 7.77
CA LEU A 61 16.30 1.96 8.85
C LEU A 61 17.72 1.64 8.37
N GLY A 62 17.86 1.19 7.12
CA GLY A 62 19.16 0.98 6.46
C GLY A 62 19.77 2.23 5.82
N SER A 63 19.03 3.34 5.74
CA SER A 63 19.51 4.58 5.12
C SER A 63 20.48 5.36 6.02
N SER A 64 21.13 6.40 5.46
CA SER A 64 21.96 7.33 6.22
C SER A 64 21.23 8.02 7.38
N HIS A 65 19.89 8.10 7.32
CA HIS A 65 19.02 8.68 8.35
C HIS A 65 18.20 7.61 9.10
N GLY A 66 18.58 6.33 9.02
CA GLY A 66 17.82 5.25 9.64
C GLY A 66 17.78 5.29 11.18
N LYS A 67 18.69 6.03 11.81
CA LYS A 67 18.71 6.28 13.27
C LYS A 67 18.15 7.66 13.66
N THR A 68 17.71 8.44 12.68
CA THR A 68 17.15 9.77 12.87
C THR A 68 15.64 9.64 13.03
N ASP A 69 15.08 10.13 14.13
CA ASP A 69 13.63 10.16 14.30
C ASP A 69 12.98 11.03 13.21
N CYS A 70 11.87 10.57 12.64
CA CYS A 70 11.19 11.23 11.52
C CYS A 70 10.89 12.72 11.80
N ARG A 71 10.56 13.06 13.05
CA ARG A 71 10.20 14.43 13.48
C ARG A 71 11.41 15.35 13.63
N GLN A 72 12.64 14.83 13.56
CA GLN A 72 13.83 15.68 13.50
C GLN A 72 13.94 16.43 12.17
N CYS A 73 13.34 15.90 11.10
CA CYS A 73 13.16 16.62 9.84
C CYS A 73 11.71 17.14 9.72
N HIS A 74 10.72 16.31 10.05
CA HIS A 74 9.29 16.65 10.01
C HIS A 74 8.80 17.30 11.32
N HIS A 75 9.47 18.37 11.77
CA HIS A 75 9.24 18.99 13.08
C HIS A 75 7.82 19.56 13.26
N SER A 76 7.14 19.91 12.17
CA SER A 76 5.78 20.47 12.19
C SER A 76 4.69 19.44 12.49
N ILE A 77 4.99 18.14 12.50
CA ILE A 77 4.02 17.08 12.78
C ILE A 77 3.82 16.93 14.29
N THR A 78 2.63 17.33 14.74
CA THR A 78 2.21 17.25 16.15
C THR A 78 0.98 16.36 16.37
N SER A 79 0.30 15.96 15.31
CA SER A 79 -0.90 15.11 15.39
C SER A 79 -1.13 14.29 14.12
N VAL A 80 -1.91 13.22 14.26
CA VAL A 80 -2.42 12.39 13.15
C VAL A 80 -3.95 12.35 13.17
N PRO A 81 -4.64 12.35 12.02
CA PRO A 81 -4.08 12.44 10.67
C PRO A 81 -3.51 13.85 10.39
N HIS A 82 -2.34 13.91 9.75
CA HIS A 82 -1.75 15.16 9.27
C HIS A 82 -1.94 15.31 7.76
N THR A 83 -2.12 16.55 7.30
CA THR A 83 -2.27 16.87 5.87
C THR A 83 -1.23 17.87 5.34
N ASN A 84 -0.52 18.56 6.23
CA ASN A 84 0.52 19.54 5.90
C ASN A 84 1.90 18.91 6.10
N VAL A 85 2.46 18.26 5.08
CA VAL A 85 3.71 17.48 5.23
C VAL A 85 4.81 17.90 4.24
N ALA A 86 4.78 19.13 3.76
CA ALA A 86 5.80 19.61 2.81
C ALA A 86 7.00 20.27 3.51
N ASP A 87 6.93 20.50 4.82
CA ASP A 87 7.98 21.23 5.53
C ASP A 87 8.93 20.24 6.20
N VAL A 88 10.16 20.21 5.71
CA VAL A 88 11.28 19.47 6.28
C VAL A 88 12.40 20.44 6.60
N ASN A 89 12.99 20.32 7.78
CA ASN A 89 14.13 21.13 8.17
C ASN A 89 15.36 20.25 8.42
N CYS A 90 16.35 20.36 7.53
CA CYS A 90 17.63 19.64 7.67
C CYS A 90 18.61 20.38 8.59
N THR A 91 18.40 21.68 8.79
CA THR A 91 19.36 22.59 9.43
C THR A 91 19.02 22.90 10.88
N GLU A 92 17.83 22.53 11.36
CA GLU A 92 17.42 22.81 12.75
C GLU A 92 18.28 22.06 13.78
N LYS A 93 18.65 20.82 13.46
CA LYS A 93 19.44 19.96 14.36
C LYS A 93 20.78 19.50 13.82
N CYS A 94 20.89 19.19 12.53
CA CYS A 94 22.02 18.39 12.03
C CYS A 94 22.89 19.08 10.96
N HIS A 95 22.33 19.70 9.93
CA HIS A 95 23.14 20.31 8.85
C HIS A 95 23.39 21.82 9.05
N LEU A 96 23.77 22.25 10.25
CA LEU A 96 23.85 23.67 10.66
C LEU A 96 24.79 24.50 9.78
N GLU A 97 25.99 24.00 9.49
CA GLU A 97 27.02 24.69 8.71
C GLU A 97 26.78 24.60 7.19
N GLU A 98 25.81 23.80 6.77
CA GLU A 98 25.51 23.54 5.36
C GLU A 98 24.27 24.29 4.88
N LYS A 99 23.69 25.15 5.72
CA LYS A 99 22.46 25.91 5.41
C LYS A 99 22.50 26.58 4.05
N GLY A 100 23.58 27.31 3.73
CA GLY A 100 23.71 27.96 2.43
C GLY A 100 23.76 27.00 1.23
N LYS A 101 24.25 25.77 1.42
CA LYS A 101 24.23 24.72 0.39
C LYS A 101 22.85 24.10 0.24
N ILE A 102 22.16 23.86 1.36
CA ILE A 102 20.82 23.27 1.41
C ILE A 102 19.77 24.23 0.86
N ASP A 103 19.82 25.50 1.23
CA ASP A 103 18.93 26.55 0.73
C ASP A 103 19.08 26.76 -0.79
N ALA A 104 20.24 26.39 -1.35
CA ALA A 104 20.52 26.46 -2.79
C ALA A 104 20.13 25.19 -3.57
N LEU A 105 19.67 24.11 -2.90
CA LEU A 105 19.20 22.91 -3.57
C LEU A 105 17.87 23.17 -4.29
N ASP A 106 17.70 22.55 -5.45
CA ASP A 106 16.39 22.52 -6.11
C ASP A 106 15.37 21.85 -5.16
N PRO A 107 14.21 22.48 -4.88
CA PRO A 107 13.14 21.86 -4.11
C PRO A 107 12.70 20.48 -4.66
N SER A 108 12.93 20.19 -5.95
CA SER A 108 12.71 18.86 -6.52
C SER A 108 13.57 17.78 -5.86
N TYR A 109 14.77 18.10 -5.36
CA TYR A 109 15.63 17.16 -4.65
C TYR A 109 14.97 16.64 -3.36
N LEU A 110 14.19 17.48 -2.68
CA LEU A 110 13.38 17.05 -1.52
C LEU A 110 12.31 16.02 -1.91
N THR A 111 11.86 16.00 -3.17
CA THR A 111 10.88 15.03 -3.64
C THR A 111 11.48 13.64 -3.91
N ASP A 112 12.79 13.57 -4.16
CA ASP A 112 13.54 12.32 -4.31
C ASP A 112 13.87 11.67 -2.95
N PHE A 113 13.81 12.42 -1.83
CA PHE A 113 13.86 11.79 -0.52
C PHE A 113 12.72 10.79 -0.35
N HIS A 114 13.06 9.64 0.23
CA HIS A 114 12.19 8.48 0.39
C HIS A 114 11.73 7.79 -0.90
N LYS A 115 12.31 8.10 -2.07
CA LYS A 115 11.86 7.53 -3.35
C LYS A 115 12.03 6.01 -3.41
N GLU A 116 13.13 5.48 -2.88
CA GLU A 116 13.45 4.05 -2.91
C GLU A 116 12.60 3.22 -1.93
N GLU A 117 12.07 3.90 -0.91
CA GLU A 117 11.19 3.39 0.14
C GLU A 117 9.72 3.39 -0.29
N ARG A 118 9.37 4.13 -1.33
CA ARG A 118 7.98 4.28 -1.78
C ARG A 118 7.54 3.12 -2.67
N PHE A 119 6.28 2.75 -2.52
CA PHE A 119 5.63 1.81 -3.42
C PHE A 119 4.19 2.25 -3.72
N ALA A 120 3.78 2.12 -4.97
CA ALA A 120 2.39 2.19 -5.38
C ALA A 120 2.13 1.34 -6.63
N ILE A 121 0.92 0.82 -6.74
CA ILE A 121 0.41 0.25 -8.00
C ILE A 121 0.00 1.44 -8.87
N THR A 122 0.49 1.47 -10.10
CA THR A 122 0.09 2.49 -11.09
C THR A 122 -0.99 1.98 -12.03
N ARG A 123 -1.03 0.66 -12.24
CA ARG A 123 -2.02 0.00 -13.09
C ARG A 123 -2.24 -1.44 -12.62
N ILE A 124 -3.46 -1.94 -12.73
CA ILE A 124 -3.79 -3.37 -12.59
C ILE A 124 -4.81 -3.73 -13.66
N ASP A 125 -4.57 -4.86 -14.34
CA ASP A 125 -5.42 -5.41 -15.41
C ASP A 125 -6.62 -6.18 -14.86
N ASP A 126 -7.31 -5.58 -13.89
CA ASP A 126 -8.56 -6.14 -13.41
C ASP A 126 -9.72 -5.84 -14.35
N ARG A 127 -10.63 -6.80 -14.48
CA ARG A 127 -11.82 -6.70 -15.34
C ARG A 127 -13.04 -6.21 -14.58
N SER A 128 -12.84 -5.48 -13.48
CA SER A 128 -13.94 -4.96 -12.68
C SER A 128 -14.67 -3.84 -13.43
N SER A 129 -16.00 -3.94 -13.53
CA SER A 129 -16.84 -2.88 -14.09
C SER A 129 -16.73 -1.58 -13.29
N CYS A 130 -16.39 -1.65 -12.00
CA CYS A 130 -16.16 -0.49 -11.15
C CYS A 130 -15.07 0.43 -11.72
N ARG A 131 -14.03 -0.15 -12.33
CA ARG A 131 -12.87 0.57 -12.87
C ARG A 131 -13.13 1.30 -14.18
N VAL A 132 -14.30 1.12 -14.77
CA VAL A 132 -14.75 1.94 -15.91
C VAL A 132 -15.02 3.38 -15.47
N CYS A 133 -15.58 3.56 -14.27
CA CYS A 133 -15.98 4.87 -13.75
C CYS A 133 -15.08 5.34 -12.58
N HIS A 134 -14.56 4.42 -11.78
CA HIS A 134 -13.75 4.72 -10.60
C HIS A 134 -12.26 4.55 -10.88
N PRO A 135 -11.40 5.44 -10.36
CA PRO A 135 -9.95 5.29 -10.49
C PRO A 135 -9.45 4.11 -9.64
N LEU A 136 -8.19 3.71 -9.86
CA LEU A 136 -7.51 2.66 -9.11
C LEU A 136 -7.59 2.86 -7.59
N TYR A 137 -7.53 4.11 -7.14
CA TYR A 137 -7.57 4.53 -5.75
C TYR A 137 -8.79 5.43 -5.50
N PRO A 138 -10.01 4.85 -5.35
CA PRO A 138 -11.26 5.59 -5.40
C PRO A 138 -11.59 6.35 -4.12
N HIS A 139 -10.89 6.09 -3.01
CA HIS A 139 -11.19 6.73 -1.73
C HIS A 139 -10.46 8.08 -1.63
N SER A 140 -11.23 9.16 -1.57
CA SER A 140 -10.69 10.53 -1.47
C SER A 140 -11.37 11.38 -0.39
N SER A 141 -12.61 11.05 -0.03
CA SER A 141 -13.49 11.89 0.79
C SER A 141 -13.11 11.95 2.27
N ASN A 142 -12.76 10.81 2.88
CA ASN A 142 -12.43 10.76 4.30
C ASN A 142 -10.91 10.87 4.50
N ILE A 143 -10.43 12.04 4.93
CA ILE A 143 -9.00 12.35 5.10
C ILE A 143 -8.31 11.35 6.05
N LYS A 144 -9.00 10.89 7.10
CA LYS A 144 -8.46 10.01 8.13
C LYS A 144 -8.08 8.63 7.60
N VAL A 145 -8.92 8.06 6.73
CA VAL A 145 -8.76 6.64 6.33
C VAL A 145 -8.56 6.43 4.84
N ARG A 146 -8.72 7.44 3.99
CA ARG A 146 -8.64 7.29 2.52
C ARG A 146 -7.40 6.54 2.05
N ALA A 147 -6.25 6.82 2.66
CA ALA A 147 -5.01 6.18 2.27
C ALA A 147 -4.96 4.70 2.65
N PHE A 148 -5.45 4.36 3.85
CA PHE A 148 -5.61 2.96 4.27
C PHE A 148 -6.63 2.21 3.42
N LEU A 149 -7.75 2.83 3.07
CA LEU A 149 -8.73 2.20 2.19
C LEU A 149 -8.14 1.94 0.80
N ASN A 150 -7.44 2.92 0.23
CA ASN A 150 -6.76 2.79 -1.07
C ASN A 150 -5.66 1.73 -1.08
N MET A 151 -4.93 1.57 0.04
CA MET A 151 -3.93 0.51 0.19
C MET A 151 -4.51 -0.89 -0.05
N HIS A 152 -5.79 -1.13 0.29
CA HIS A 152 -6.44 -2.42 0.08
C HIS A 152 -6.62 -2.80 -1.39
N THR A 153 -6.51 -1.85 -2.33
CA THR A 153 -6.55 -2.15 -3.78
C THR A 153 -5.51 -3.22 -4.18
N GLY A 154 -4.35 -3.25 -3.50
CA GLY A 154 -3.31 -4.26 -3.75
C GLY A 154 -3.58 -5.63 -3.12
N PHE A 155 -4.57 -5.76 -2.25
CA PHE A 155 -4.82 -6.98 -1.48
C PHE A 155 -6.21 -7.58 -1.72
N LEU A 156 -7.20 -6.74 -2.03
CA LEU A 156 -8.62 -7.10 -2.07
C LEU A 156 -9.25 -6.58 -3.37
N ILE A 157 -10.26 -7.28 -3.88
CA ILE A 157 -11.21 -6.71 -4.86
C ILE A 157 -12.23 -5.81 -4.15
N CYS A 158 -12.93 -4.97 -4.91
CA CYS A 158 -13.90 -4.01 -4.36
C CYS A 158 -15.04 -4.70 -3.58
N GLU A 159 -15.55 -5.79 -4.13
CA GLU A 159 -16.64 -6.60 -3.59
C GLU A 159 -16.29 -7.24 -2.24
N SER A 160 -14.99 -7.44 -1.94
CA SER A 160 -14.56 -7.90 -0.62
C SER A 160 -15.02 -6.99 0.52
N CYS A 161 -15.24 -5.69 0.26
CA CYS A 161 -15.84 -4.78 1.23
C CYS A 161 -17.27 -4.36 0.83
N HIS A 162 -17.46 -4.05 -0.44
CA HIS A 162 -18.64 -3.38 -0.96
C HIS A 162 -19.79 -4.30 -1.38
N LEU A 163 -19.67 -5.62 -1.27
CA LEU A 163 -20.74 -6.54 -1.64
C LEU A 163 -21.96 -6.42 -0.70
N ARG A 164 -23.16 -6.37 -1.28
CA ARG A 164 -24.43 -6.65 -0.61
C ARG A 164 -24.57 -8.15 -0.37
N LYS A 165 -23.96 -8.61 0.72
CA LYS A 165 -23.81 -10.03 1.08
C LYS A 165 -25.14 -10.77 1.26
N GLU A 166 -26.22 -10.06 1.55
CA GLU A 166 -27.56 -10.63 1.78
C GLU A 166 -28.15 -11.30 0.53
N LYS A 167 -27.57 -11.06 -0.65
CA LYS A 167 -27.96 -11.68 -1.92
C LYS A 167 -27.29 -13.03 -2.20
N TYR A 168 -26.35 -13.46 -1.35
CA TYR A 168 -25.52 -14.62 -1.62
C TYR A 168 -25.53 -15.58 -0.45
N GLU A 169 -25.47 -16.87 -0.77
CA GLU A 169 -25.30 -17.94 0.21
C GLU A 169 -23.83 -18.37 0.28
N ASN A 170 -23.40 -18.79 1.47
CA ASN A 170 -22.12 -19.48 1.69
C ASN A 170 -20.90 -18.76 1.07
N LEU A 171 -20.72 -17.48 1.41
CA LEU A 171 -19.60 -16.68 0.95
C LEU A 171 -18.27 -17.18 1.52
N THR A 172 -17.28 -17.32 0.64
CA THR A 172 -15.89 -17.66 0.97
C THR A 172 -14.95 -16.59 0.43
N TYR A 173 -13.82 -16.38 1.11
CA TYR A 173 -12.82 -15.38 0.74
C TYR A 173 -11.51 -16.09 0.42
N GLU A 174 -11.07 -16.00 -0.83
CA GLU A 174 -9.92 -16.76 -1.34
C GLU A 174 -9.15 -15.96 -2.39
N TRP A 175 -7.92 -16.37 -2.69
CA TRP A 175 -7.10 -15.76 -3.74
C TRP A 175 -7.70 -16.01 -5.13
N LYS A 176 -7.89 -14.95 -5.93
CA LYS A 176 -8.28 -15.08 -7.34
C LYS A 176 -7.08 -15.35 -8.25
N ALA A 177 -7.35 -15.70 -9.50
CA ALA A 177 -6.32 -15.83 -10.53
C ALA A 177 -5.47 -14.53 -10.61
N PRO A 178 -4.14 -14.64 -10.78
CA PRO A 178 -3.27 -13.46 -10.85
C PRO A 178 -3.60 -12.53 -12.01
N GLU A 179 -3.43 -11.24 -11.77
CA GLU A 179 -3.68 -10.15 -12.70
C GLU A 179 -2.38 -9.41 -12.98
N ALA A 180 -2.14 -9.01 -14.23
CA ALA A 180 -0.97 -8.21 -14.55
C ALA A 180 -1.09 -6.84 -13.87
N PHE A 181 0.03 -6.32 -13.38
CA PHE A 181 0.06 -5.01 -12.73
C PHE A 181 1.38 -4.28 -13.00
N GLU A 182 1.32 -2.96 -12.93
CA GLU A 182 2.46 -2.05 -12.99
C GLU A 182 2.55 -1.29 -11.67
N PHE A 183 3.76 -0.89 -11.32
CA PHE A 183 4.04 -0.26 -10.05
C PHE A 183 5.29 0.63 -10.13
N VAL A 184 5.44 1.47 -9.12
CA VAL A 184 6.69 2.17 -8.80
C VAL A 184 7.26 1.62 -7.50
N GLY A 185 8.60 1.63 -7.39
CA GLY A 185 9.32 1.03 -6.27
C GLY A 185 9.48 -0.48 -6.42
N GLU A 186 9.72 -1.17 -5.31
CA GLU A 186 9.85 -2.63 -5.32
C GLU A 186 8.52 -3.33 -5.01
N PRO A 187 8.14 -4.35 -5.79
CA PRO A 187 6.87 -5.03 -5.61
C PRO A 187 6.84 -5.79 -4.29
N TYR A 188 5.78 -5.57 -3.52
CA TYR A 188 5.55 -6.26 -2.26
C TYR A 188 4.53 -7.40 -2.40
N GLY A 189 4.44 -8.23 -1.36
CA GLY A 189 3.38 -9.24 -1.24
C GLY A 189 3.53 -10.39 -2.22
N THR A 190 2.48 -11.20 -2.35
CA THR A 190 2.47 -12.36 -3.24
C THR A 190 2.34 -11.92 -4.69
N HIS A 191 3.47 -11.81 -5.37
CA HIS A 191 3.55 -11.48 -6.79
C HIS A 191 4.38 -12.51 -7.56
N LEU A 192 4.11 -12.62 -8.85
CA LEU A 192 4.85 -13.49 -9.77
C LEU A 192 5.53 -12.62 -10.83
N LYS A 193 6.85 -12.77 -10.95
CA LYS A 193 7.65 -12.21 -12.04
C LYS A 193 7.75 -13.23 -13.17
N ARG A 194 7.40 -12.83 -14.40
CA ARG A 194 7.57 -13.66 -15.59
C ARG A 194 8.38 -12.92 -16.64
N GLU A 195 9.44 -13.55 -17.12
CA GLU A 195 10.21 -13.05 -18.24
C GLU A 195 9.51 -13.42 -19.55
N LYS A 196 9.14 -12.42 -20.36
CA LYS A 196 8.67 -12.65 -21.72
C LYS A 196 9.90 -12.84 -22.60
N LYS A 197 10.06 -14.05 -23.14
CA LYS A 197 11.03 -14.27 -24.22
C LYS A 197 10.55 -13.48 -25.43
N PRO A 198 11.43 -12.77 -26.16
CA PRO A 198 11.06 -12.11 -27.39
C PRO A 198 10.45 -13.15 -28.31
N GLU A 199 9.22 -12.90 -28.73
CA GLU A 199 8.62 -13.63 -29.83
C GLU A 199 9.55 -13.44 -31.02
N LYS A 200 10.10 -14.55 -31.56
CA LYS A 200 10.86 -14.53 -32.81
C LYS A 200 9.89 -14.10 -33.91
N ASN A 201 9.72 -12.80 -34.10
CA ASN A 201 8.88 -12.28 -35.15
C ASN A 201 9.55 -12.62 -36.48
N ARG A 202 8.93 -13.54 -37.23
CA ARG A 202 9.35 -14.02 -38.55
C ARG A 202 9.08 -12.98 -39.63
N ASP A 203 9.22 -11.69 -39.34
CA ASP A 203 8.89 -10.66 -40.31
C ASP A 203 10.16 -10.09 -40.95
N MET A 204 10.46 -10.63 -42.13
CA MET A 204 11.62 -10.29 -42.97
C MET A 204 11.63 -8.79 -43.35
N ILE A 205 10.49 -8.11 -43.21
CA ILE A 205 10.28 -6.70 -43.54
C ILE A 205 10.97 -5.77 -42.52
N SER A 206 11.00 -6.12 -41.23
CA SER A 206 11.64 -5.30 -40.19
C SER A 206 13.15 -5.18 -40.36
N LYS A 207 13.80 -6.22 -40.93
CA LYS A 207 15.24 -6.19 -41.23
C LYS A 207 15.61 -5.23 -42.36
N MET A 208 14.72 -5.00 -43.33
CA MET A 208 14.98 -4.05 -44.43
C MET A 208 14.84 -2.59 -43.99
N LEU A 209 13.91 -2.29 -43.07
CA LEU A 209 13.74 -0.93 -42.55
C LEU A 209 14.89 -0.47 -41.62
N LYS A 210 15.63 -1.39 -41.00
CA LYS A 210 16.81 -1.06 -40.17
C LYS A 210 18.00 -0.48 -40.95
N ILE A 211 17.97 -0.47 -42.29
CA ILE A 211 19.07 0.10 -43.11
C ILE A 211 18.97 1.63 -43.25
N PHE A 212 17.79 2.23 -43.02
CA PHE A 212 17.53 3.65 -43.32
C PHE A 212 17.30 4.56 -42.11
N SER A 213 17.47 4.07 -40.88
CA SER A 213 17.21 4.86 -39.68
C SER A 213 18.43 4.83 -38.76
N SER A 214 19.13 5.96 -38.66
CA SER A 214 20.25 6.21 -37.74
C SER A 214 19.76 6.54 -36.33
N ASP A 215 18.79 5.78 -35.81
CA ASP A 215 18.29 5.97 -34.45
C ASP A 215 18.87 4.90 -33.53
N LYS A 216 19.48 5.40 -32.45
CA LYS A 216 20.11 4.62 -31.38
C LYS A 216 19.23 3.45 -30.96
N GLU A 217 19.85 2.28 -30.94
CA GLU A 217 19.36 1.04 -30.35
C GLU A 217 18.71 1.30 -28.98
N ASN A 218 17.39 1.21 -28.91
CA ASN A 218 16.74 0.68 -27.72
C ASN A 218 16.62 -0.83 -27.95
N SER A 219 17.37 -1.57 -27.14
CA SER A 219 17.41 -3.03 -27.13
C SER A 219 16.02 -3.63 -27.24
N GLU A 220 15.84 -4.57 -28.18
CA GLU A 220 14.79 -5.60 -28.15
C GLU A 220 15.04 -6.47 -26.90
N GLY A 221 14.73 -5.94 -25.71
CA GLY A 221 14.98 -6.55 -24.41
C GLY A 221 13.79 -7.38 -23.97
N ASN A 222 14.07 -8.51 -23.30
CA ASN A 222 13.08 -9.31 -22.59
C ASN A 222 12.17 -8.39 -21.75
N THR A 223 10.87 -8.29 -22.07
CA THR A 223 9.94 -7.52 -21.25
C THR A 223 9.59 -8.37 -20.02
N THR A 224 9.83 -7.84 -18.82
CA THR A 224 9.40 -8.50 -17.57
C THR A 224 7.96 -8.11 -17.29
N GLU A 225 7.09 -9.10 -17.08
CA GLU A 225 5.71 -8.90 -16.64
C GLU A 225 5.57 -9.31 -15.16
N TYR A 226 4.80 -8.54 -14.41
CA TYR A 226 4.50 -8.81 -13.00
C TYR A 226 3.01 -9.10 -12.83
N PHE A 227 2.70 -10.09 -12.00
CA PHE A 227 1.33 -10.49 -11.69
C PHE A 227 1.08 -10.47 -10.19
N ILE A 228 -0.08 -10.00 -9.77
CA ILE A 228 -0.51 -9.97 -8.37
C ILE A 228 -1.81 -10.77 -8.21
N SER A 229 -1.92 -11.53 -7.13
CA SER A 229 -3.21 -12.11 -6.74
C SER A 229 -3.81 -11.29 -5.60
N ARG A 230 -5.14 -11.19 -5.59
CA ARG A 230 -5.91 -10.47 -4.57
C ARG A 230 -6.96 -11.39 -3.98
N ILE A 231 -7.39 -11.11 -2.77
CA ILE A 231 -8.47 -11.83 -2.12
C ILE A 231 -9.79 -11.38 -2.73
N ALA A 232 -10.50 -12.34 -3.29
CA ALA A 232 -11.82 -12.21 -3.88
C ALA A 232 -12.86 -12.94 -3.06
N VAL A 233 -14.12 -12.58 -3.31
CA VAL A 233 -15.28 -13.22 -2.68
C VAL A 233 -15.88 -14.20 -3.66
N PHE A 234 -16.23 -15.38 -3.17
CA PHE A 234 -16.87 -16.41 -3.95
C PHE A 234 -18.15 -16.89 -3.26
N SER A 235 -19.23 -17.03 -4.02
CA SER A 235 -20.44 -17.73 -3.58
C SER A 235 -20.37 -19.21 -3.93
N LEU A 236 -20.99 -20.04 -3.11
CA LEU A 236 -21.23 -21.45 -3.42
C LEU A 236 -22.71 -21.60 -3.78
N GLU A 237 -22.99 -21.69 -5.08
CA GLU A 237 -24.33 -21.86 -5.65
C GLU A 237 -24.38 -23.22 -6.34
N ASP A 238 -25.34 -24.07 -5.97
CA ASP A 238 -25.53 -25.40 -6.57
C ASP A 238 -24.26 -26.29 -6.59
N GLY A 239 -23.43 -26.16 -5.55
CA GLY A 239 -22.15 -26.87 -5.43
C GLY A 239 -21.02 -26.32 -6.32
N ALA A 240 -21.28 -25.28 -7.13
CA ALA A 240 -20.29 -24.58 -7.93
C ALA A 240 -19.84 -23.29 -7.23
N LYS A 241 -18.52 -23.11 -7.17
CA LYS A 241 -17.91 -21.89 -6.64
C LYS A 241 -17.84 -20.82 -7.73
N ARG A 242 -18.41 -19.64 -7.48
CA ARG A 242 -18.45 -18.52 -8.45
C ARG A 242 -17.86 -17.26 -7.84
N ASN A 243 -16.98 -16.58 -8.57
CA ASN A 243 -16.48 -15.26 -8.16
C ASN A 243 -17.62 -14.24 -8.32
N VAL A 244 -17.85 -13.42 -7.30
CA VAL A 244 -18.93 -12.41 -7.29
C VAL A 244 -18.50 -11.04 -7.84
N GLU A 245 -17.24 -10.90 -8.28
CA GLU A 245 -16.71 -9.70 -8.93
C GLU A 245 -17.57 -9.32 -10.16
N ASN A 246 -18.00 -8.06 -10.23
CA ASN A 246 -18.80 -7.60 -11.34
C ASN A 246 -17.92 -7.33 -12.57
N ILE A 247 -17.90 -8.30 -13.49
CA ILE A 247 -17.23 -8.18 -14.79
C ILE A 247 -18.22 -8.04 -15.96
N VAL A 248 -19.53 -8.14 -15.70
CA VAL A 248 -20.56 -8.24 -16.74
C VAL A 248 -21.08 -6.87 -17.18
N ASP A 249 -21.02 -5.87 -16.29
CA ASP A 249 -21.57 -4.55 -16.57
C ASP A 249 -20.60 -3.63 -17.33
N ILE A 250 -19.43 -4.13 -17.78
CA ILE A 250 -18.37 -3.32 -18.40
C ILE A 250 -18.88 -2.54 -19.62
N GLU A 251 -19.50 -3.22 -20.59
CA GLU A 251 -19.94 -2.56 -21.83
C GLU A 251 -21.06 -1.55 -21.57
N LYS A 252 -21.95 -1.87 -20.62
CA LYS A 252 -23.00 -0.93 -20.19
C LYS A 252 -22.42 0.29 -19.48
N ALA A 253 -21.41 0.11 -18.63
CA ALA A 253 -20.70 1.19 -17.96
C ALA A 253 -19.96 2.09 -18.95
N LYS A 254 -19.32 1.52 -19.97
CA LYS A 254 -18.68 2.29 -21.06
C LYS A 254 -19.71 3.14 -21.82
N GLY A 255 -20.82 2.53 -22.22
CA GLY A 255 -21.91 3.24 -22.89
C GLY A 255 -22.50 4.36 -22.02
N PHE A 256 -22.62 4.16 -20.71
CA PHE A 256 -23.00 5.23 -19.77
C PHE A 256 -21.99 6.39 -19.76
N MET A 257 -20.68 6.10 -19.69
CA MET A 257 -19.64 7.14 -19.66
C MET A 257 -19.62 8.01 -20.93
N GLU A 258 -19.94 7.44 -22.10
CA GLU A 258 -20.02 8.18 -23.37
C GLU A 258 -21.18 9.19 -23.38
N ARG A 259 -22.29 8.85 -22.73
CA ARG A 259 -23.53 9.64 -22.76
C ARG A 259 -23.83 10.40 -21.47
N GLU A 260 -23.10 10.18 -20.39
CA GLU A 260 -23.37 10.68 -19.03
C GLU A 260 -23.70 12.18 -19.00
N LYS A 261 -22.94 12.99 -19.74
CA LYS A 261 -23.10 14.46 -19.78
C LYS A 261 -24.38 14.93 -20.48
N SER A 262 -24.98 14.07 -21.29
CA SER A 262 -26.21 14.37 -22.05
C SER A 262 -27.48 13.89 -21.34
N LEU A 263 -27.34 13.08 -20.28
CA LEU A 263 -28.46 12.53 -19.55
C LEU A 263 -29.16 13.59 -18.68
N SER A 264 -30.47 13.45 -18.56
CA SER A 264 -31.22 14.15 -17.52
C SER A 264 -30.73 13.70 -16.13
N ILE A 265 -30.93 14.55 -15.12
CA ILE A 265 -30.58 14.21 -13.73
C ILE A 265 -31.28 12.92 -13.28
N GLU A 266 -32.53 12.74 -13.71
CA GLU A 266 -33.34 11.57 -13.34
C GLU A 266 -32.83 10.29 -14.02
N ASP A 267 -32.55 10.33 -15.32
CA ASP A 267 -32.02 9.17 -16.05
C ASP A 267 -30.63 8.78 -15.54
N LYS A 268 -29.80 9.79 -15.24
CA LYS A 268 -28.50 9.56 -14.63
C LYS A 268 -28.64 8.87 -13.27
N ALA A 269 -29.58 9.29 -12.43
CA ALA A 269 -29.82 8.66 -11.14
C ALA A 269 -30.25 7.19 -11.29
N LYS A 270 -31.15 6.89 -12.24
CA LYS A 270 -31.60 5.52 -12.54
C LYS A 270 -30.46 4.61 -13.00
N GLU A 271 -29.60 5.10 -13.89
CA GLU A 271 -28.44 4.32 -14.35
C GLU A 271 -27.40 4.12 -13.23
N LEU A 272 -27.14 5.15 -12.42
CA LEU A 272 -26.27 5.01 -11.25
C LEU A 272 -26.83 4.02 -10.23
N GLU A 273 -28.15 3.98 -10.01
CA GLU A 273 -28.78 2.98 -9.15
C GLU A 273 -28.56 1.55 -9.69
N TYR A 274 -28.69 1.36 -11.01
CA TYR A 274 -28.40 0.08 -11.64
C TYR A 274 -26.96 -0.38 -11.37
N PHE A 275 -25.95 0.47 -11.58
CA PHE A 275 -24.54 0.08 -11.36
C PHE A 275 -24.23 -0.20 -9.88
N HIS A 276 -24.94 0.42 -8.94
CA HIS A 276 -24.72 0.25 -7.50
C HIS A 276 -25.71 -0.71 -6.81
N ARG A 277 -26.56 -1.43 -7.58
CA ARG A 277 -27.63 -2.31 -7.06
C ARG A 277 -27.16 -3.43 -6.13
N ASP A 278 -25.90 -3.85 -6.28
CA ASP A 278 -25.27 -4.94 -5.50
C ASP A 278 -24.23 -4.41 -4.51
N ILE A 279 -24.18 -3.08 -4.34
CA ILE A 279 -23.22 -2.41 -3.47
C ILE A 279 -23.85 -2.09 -2.12
N ALA A 280 -23.14 -2.43 -1.05
CA ALA A 280 -23.42 -2.03 0.32
C ALA A 280 -22.43 -0.94 0.75
N ARG A 281 -22.97 0.22 1.14
CA ARG A 281 -22.20 1.26 1.84
C ARG A 281 -22.17 0.95 3.33
N LYS A 282 -20.98 0.99 3.92
CA LYS A 282 -20.77 0.65 5.33
C LYS A 282 -20.04 1.79 6.02
N GLY A 283 -20.36 2.02 7.29
CA GLY A 283 -19.52 2.86 8.16
C GLY A 283 -18.14 2.22 8.32
N ILE A 284 -17.10 3.06 8.38
CA ILE A 284 -15.69 2.62 8.43
C ILE A 284 -15.45 1.62 9.57
N ASN A 285 -15.96 1.90 10.77
CA ASN A 285 -15.78 1.04 11.94
C ASN A 285 -16.37 -0.37 11.69
N VAL A 286 -17.53 -0.46 11.04
CA VAL A 286 -18.15 -1.74 10.70
C VAL A 286 -17.31 -2.48 9.67
N ALA A 287 -16.88 -1.78 8.61
CA ALA A 287 -16.07 -2.36 7.55
C ALA A 287 -14.74 -2.93 8.06
N CYS A 288 -14.02 -2.20 8.91
CA CYS A 288 -12.77 -2.68 9.49
C CYS A 288 -12.98 -3.89 10.40
N ASN A 289 -14.05 -3.90 11.20
CA ASN A 289 -14.36 -5.02 12.11
C ASN A 289 -14.74 -6.31 11.39
N GLU A 290 -15.35 -6.22 10.20
CA GLU A 290 -15.70 -7.38 9.39
C GLU A 290 -14.46 -8.18 8.92
N CYS A 291 -13.29 -7.54 8.76
CA CYS A 291 -12.05 -8.18 8.27
C CYS A 291 -10.93 -8.29 9.32
N HIS A 292 -10.86 -7.36 10.26
CA HIS A 292 -9.78 -7.26 11.25
C HIS A 292 -10.34 -7.49 12.64
N SER A 293 -10.85 -8.70 12.88
CA SER A 293 -11.32 -9.13 14.19
C SER A 293 -11.21 -10.65 14.33
N ILE A 294 -11.36 -11.16 15.56
CA ILE A 294 -11.40 -12.60 15.85
C ILE A 294 -12.53 -13.30 15.09
N LYS A 295 -13.63 -12.58 14.82
CA LYS A 295 -14.78 -13.05 14.04
C LYS A 295 -14.71 -12.54 12.60
N SER A 296 -13.51 -12.33 12.08
CA SER A 296 -13.29 -11.89 10.71
C SER A 296 -13.96 -12.83 9.72
N LYS A 297 -14.48 -12.28 8.64
CA LYS A 297 -14.91 -13.05 7.47
C LYS A 297 -13.72 -13.59 6.66
N LEU A 298 -12.53 -13.03 6.88
CA LEU A 298 -11.28 -13.49 6.32
C LEU A 298 -10.63 -14.47 7.30
N ASP A 299 -10.61 -15.75 6.93
CA ASP A 299 -9.76 -16.74 7.61
C ASP A 299 -8.32 -16.58 7.11
N PHE A 300 -7.52 -15.79 7.83
CA PHE A 300 -6.15 -15.49 7.44
C PHE A 300 -5.26 -16.74 7.41
N ASN A 301 -5.50 -17.74 8.26
CA ASN A 301 -4.72 -18.98 8.23
C ASN A 301 -5.05 -19.79 6.96
N ARG A 302 -6.33 -19.89 6.59
CA ARG A 302 -6.75 -20.52 5.32
C ARG A 302 -6.25 -19.75 4.09
N LEU A 303 -6.08 -18.44 4.20
CA LEU A 303 -5.44 -17.60 3.18
C LEU A 303 -3.92 -17.76 3.12
N GLY A 304 -3.31 -18.56 3.99
CA GLY A 304 -1.89 -18.90 3.98
C GLY A 304 -1.00 -17.96 4.80
N PHE A 305 -1.57 -17.07 5.62
CA PHE A 305 -0.78 -16.28 6.57
C PHE A 305 -0.33 -17.14 7.75
N SER A 306 0.86 -16.87 8.28
CA SER A 306 1.33 -17.51 9.51
C SER A 306 0.45 -17.12 10.69
N GLU A 307 0.38 -17.96 11.73
CA GLU A 307 -0.44 -17.69 12.91
C GLU A 307 -0.12 -16.32 13.54
N LYS A 308 1.16 -15.97 13.63
CA LYS A 308 1.62 -14.65 14.10
C LYS A 308 1.04 -13.54 13.23
N ARG A 309 1.17 -13.65 11.90
CA ARG A 309 0.69 -12.63 10.97
C ARG A 309 -0.84 -12.53 10.96
N ALA A 310 -1.54 -13.66 11.05
CA ALA A 310 -3.00 -13.70 11.16
C ALA A 310 -3.46 -12.94 12.41
N LYS A 311 -2.87 -13.24 13.58
CA LYS A 311 -3.13 -12.49 14.82
C LYS A 311 -2.82 -11.00 14.66
N ASP A 312 -1.67 -10.64 14.08
CA ASP A 312 -1.34 -9.24 13.86
C ASP A 312 -2.39 -8.52 13.00
N LEU A 313 -2.93 -9.19 11.98
CA LEU A 313 -4.00 -8.66 11.11
C LEU A 313 -5.36 -8.59 11.82
N GLU A 314 -5.66 -9.49 12.75
CA GLU A 314 -6.90 -9.47 13.53
C GLU A 314 -6.91 -8.39 14.62
N TYR A 315 -5.76 -8.16 15.27
CA TYR A 315 -5.61 -7.30 16.44
C TYR A 315 -4.92 -5.96 16.16
N MET A 316 -4.80 -5.56 14.90
CA MET A 316 -4.05 -4.38 14.46
C MET A 316 -4.26 -3.13 15.33
N ASN A 317 -3.17 -2.61 15.91
CA ASN A 317 -3.20 -1.35 16.69
C ASN A 317 -3.73 -0.16 15.87
N ILE A 318 -3.38 -0.11 14.58
CA ILE A 318 -3.80 0.96 13.67
C ILE A 318 -5.33 1.03 13.51
N LYS A 319 -6.02 -0.13 13.55
CA LYS A 319 -7.48 -0.17 13.50
C LYS A 319 -8.08 0.59 14.68
N SER A 320 -7.59 0.34 15.90
CA SER A 320 -8.07 1.05 17.09
C SER A 320 -7.83 2.55 16.97
N LEU A 321 -6.66 2.97 16.50
CA LEU A 321 -6.34 4.38 16.31
C LEU A 321 -7.32 5.05 15.33
N MET A 322 -7.56 4.43 14.17
CA MET A 322 -8.42 4.98 13.11
C MET A 322 -9.92 5.00 13.47
N THR A 323 -10.37 4.06 14.31
CA THR A 323 -11.80 3.89 14.61
C THR A 323 -12.24 4.58 15.91
N LYS A 324 -11.32 4.82 16.85
CA LYS A 324 -11.62 5.41 18.16
C LYS A 324 -11.29 6.89 18.29
N TYR A 325 -10.31 7.39 17.54
CA TYR A 325 -9.85 8.77 17.63
C TYR A 325 -10.09 9.51 16.30
N ASP A 326 -10.46 10.78 16.40
CA ASP A 326 -10.54 11.67 15.23
C ASP A 326 -9.21 12.35 14.98
N THR A 327 -8.57 12.82 16.07
CA THR A 327 -7.22 13.35 16.08
C THR A 327 -6.47 12.72 17.24
N PHE A 328 -5.26 12.26 16.98
CA PHE A 328 -4.33 11.78 18.00
C PHE A 328 -3.14 12.76 18.04
N VAL A 329 -2.97 13.43 19.17
CA VAL A 329 -1.84 14.31 19.41
C VAL A 329 -0.64 13.44 19.80
N ILE A 330 0.47 13.61 19.10
CA ILE A 330 1.70 12.89 19.39
C ILE A 330 2.34 13.57 20.61
N PRO A 331 2.45 12.90 21.76
CA PRO A 331 3.07 13.50 22.93
C PRO A 331 4.54 13.81 22.65
N ASN A 332 5.00 15.00 23.04
CA ASN A 332 6.43 15.32 23.06
C ASN A 332 7.06 14.59 24.25
N LEU A 333 7.33 13.29 24.07
CA LEU A 333 7.91 12.45 25.12
C LEU A 333 9.38 12.81 25.39
N PHE A 334 10.03 13.44 24.42
CA PHE A 334 11.40 13.93 24.51
C PHE A 334 11.42 15.37 24.02
N GLY A 335 11.04 16.30 24.89
CA GLY A 335 11.24 17.73 24.65
C GLY A 335 12.71 17.96 24.32
N HIS A 336 12.96 18.45 23.11
CA HIS A 336 14.25 19.00 22.72
C HIS A 336 14.02 20.46 22.37
#